data_AF-A0A962G7R2-F1
#
_entry.id   AF-A0A962G7R2-F1
#
_cell.length_a   1.000
_cell.length_b   1.000
_cell.length_c   1.000
_cell.angle_alpha   90.00
_cell.angle_beta   90.00
_cell.angle_gamma   90.00
#
_symmetry.space_group_name_H-M   'P 1'
#
loop_
_entity.id
_entity.type
_entity.pdbx_description
1 polymer ?
#
loop_
_entity_poly.entity_id
_entity_poly.type
_entity_poly.pdbx_seq_one_letter_code
_entity_poly.pdbx_strand_id
1 'polypeptide(L)' 'EDAARCALVSLDSTIRSNVSVGLPIDLAIIQDGEYRVSQKVRIDEDTEFFADIRQAWAEKLAEAVHTLPPFPWETATNNA' A
#
# COMPACT_ATOMS: atom_id res chain seq x y z
N GLU A 1 -9.50 7.83 -8.73
CA GLU A 1 -8.69 7.93 -7.50
C GLU A 1 -8.33 6.60 -6.81
N ASP A 2 -9.26 5.70 -6.49
CA ASP A 2 -8.89 4.47 -5.74
C ASP A 2 -7.88 3.56 -6.45
N ALA A 3 -7.93 3.50 -7.78
CA ALA A 3 -6.93 2.81 -8.60
C ALA A 3 -5.51 3.37 -8.38
N ALA A 4 -5.37 4.68 -8.21
CA ALA A 4 -4.08 5.31 -7.92
C ALA A 4 -3.57 4.92 -6.52
N ARG A 5 -4.44 4.96 -5.49
CA ARG A 5 -4.07 4.50 -4.14
C ARG A 5 -3.66 3.02 -4.15
N CYS A 6 -4.42 2.18 -4.85
CA CYS A 6 -4.11 0.75 -4.99
C CYS A 6 -2.74 0.53 -5.67
N ALA A 7 -2.46 1.26 -6.76
CA ALA A 7 -1.17 1.19 -7.43
C ALA A 7 -0.01 1.58 -6.50
N LEU A 8 -0.18 2.63 -5.69
CA LEU A 8 0.84 3.06 -4.72
C LEU A 8 1.09 2.01 -3.62
N VAL A 9 0.02 1.43 -3.06
CA VAL A 9 0.13 0.36 -2.05
C VAL A 9 0.80 -0.90 -2.61
N SER A 10 0.49 -1.24 -3.87
CA SER A 10 1.12 -2.35 -4.60
C SER A 10 2.62 -2.11 -4.80
N LEU A 11 3.00 -0.93 -5.27
CA LEU A 11 4.40 -0.55 -5.44
C LEU A 11 5.16 -0.49 -4.12
N ASP A 12 4.54 0.03 -3.05
CA ASP A 12 5.15 0.04 -1.72
C ASP A 12 5.47 -1.38 -1.23
N SER A 13 4.51 -2.30 -1.35
CA SER A 13 4.71 -3.71 -1.00
C SER A 13 5.85 -4.34 -1.82
N THR A 14 5.98 -3.93 -3.08
CA THR A 14 7.07 -4.39 -3.98
C THR A 14 8.42 -3.83 -3.53
N ILE A 15 8.52 -2.53 -3.23
CA ILE A 15 9.75 -1.88 -2.73
C ILE A 15 10.24 -2.56 -1.45
N ARG A 16 9.32 -2.91 -0.54
CA ARG A 16 9.66 -3.57 0.74
C ARG A 16 10.18 -5.00 0.59
N SER A 17 9.83 -5.69 -0.51
CA SER A 17 10.15 -7.11 -0.71
C SER A 17 11.20 -7.37 -1.80
N ASN A 18 11.48 -6.40 -2.65
CA ASN A 18 12.43 -6.51 -3.73
C ASN A 18 13.27 -5.23 -3.89
N VAL A 19 14.56 -5.32 -3.55
CA VAL A 19 15.53 -4.23 -3.61
C VAL A 19 15.80 -3.69 -5.02
N SER A 20 15.38 -4.39 -6.08
CA SER A 20 15.46 -3.87 -7.46
C SER A 20 14.37 -2.85 -7.79
N VAL A 21 13.40 -2.65 -6.90
CA VAL A 21 12.29 -1.70 -7.05
C VAL A 21 12.44 -0.62 -5.97
N GLY A 22 12.36 0.64 -6.37
CA GLY A 22 12.62 1.76 -5.47
C GLY A 22 12.02 3.07 -5.95
N LEU A 23 12.22 4.11 -5.14
CA LEU A 23 11.87 5.49 -5.46
C LEU A 23 12.88 6.12 -6.42
N PRO A 24 12.49 7.17 -7.17
CA PRO A 24 11.16 7.80 -7.20
C PRO A 24 10.14 7.02 -8.05
N ILE A 25 8.85 7.19 -7.74
CA ILE A 25 7.72 6.70 -8.53
C ILE A 25 7.10 7.88 -9.29
N ASP A 26 6.95 7.75 -10.60
CA ASP A 26 6.16 8.68 -11.42
C ASP A 26 4.76 8.11 -11.66
N LEU A 27 3.72 8.84 -11.24
CA LEU A 27 2.32 8.49 -11.44
C LEU A 27 1.66 9.52 -12.38
N ALA A 28 0.91 9.03 -13.36
CA ALA A 28 0.09 9.84 -14.24
C ALA A 28 -1.33 9.29 -14.34
N ILE A 29 -2.31 10.17 -14.38
CA ILE A 29 -3.72 9.84 -14.63
C ILE A 29 -4.09 10.43 -16.00
N ILE A 30 -4.74 9.62 -16.82
CA ILE A 30 -5.34 10.02 -18.10
C ILE A 30 -6.82 9.71 -17.99
N GLN A 31 -7.66 10.73 -18.14
CA GLN A 31 -9.12 10.53 -18.13
C GLN A 31 -9.58 9.97 -19.48
N ASP A 32 -10.63 9.16 -19.44
CA ASP A 32 -11.21 8.57 -20.64
C ASP A 32 -11.59 9.66 -21.66
N GLY A 33 -11.18 9.47 -22.91
CA GLY A 33 -11.41 10.42 -23.99
C GLY A 33 -10.62 11.73 -23.94
N GLU A 34 -9.86 12.03 -22.88
CA GLU A 34 -9.12 13.31 -22.78
C GLU A 34 -7.79 13.34 -23.56
N TYR A 35 -7.24 12.17 -23.94
CA TYR A 35 -5.97 12.00 -24.69
C TYR A 35 -4.78 12.84 -24.17
N ARG A 36 -4.82 13.23 -22.89
CA ARG A 36 -3.82 14.07 -22.23
C ARG A 36 -3.68 13.66 -20.78
N VAL A 37 -2.52 13.93 -20.19
CA VAL A 37 -2.29 13.73 -18.76
C VAL A 37 -3.11 14.74 -17.98
N SER A 38 -4.08 14.26 -17.21
CA SER A 38 -4.96 15.09 -16.38
C SER A 38 -4.34 15.36 -15.01
N GLN A 39 -3.58 14.40 -14.47
CA GLN A 39 -2.82 14.54 -13.22
C GLN A 39 -1.45 13.90 -13.37
N LYS A 40 -0.43 14.50 -12.76
CA LYS A 40 0.93 13.94 -12.67
C LYS A 40 1.50 14.23 -11.30
N VAL A 41 2.09 13.21 -10.67
CA VAL A 41 2.84 13.36 -9.42
C VAL A 41 4.11 12.53 -9.49
N ARG A 42 5.20 13.09 -9.00
CA ARG A 42 6.44 12.36 -8.70
C ARG A 42 6.49 12.18 -7.19
N ILE A 43 6.67 10.93 -6.77
CA ILE A 43 6.76 10.54 -5.37
C ILE A 43 8.20 10.12 -5.12
N ASP A 44 8.86 10.78 -4.18
CA ASP A 44 10.21 10.50 -3.73
C ASP A 44 10.22 10.19 -2.22
N GLU A 45 11.41 10.11 -1.63
CA GLU A 45 11.59 9.78 -0.21
C GLU A 45 11.04 10.87 0.73
N ASP A 46 10.97 12.11 0.25
CA ASP A 46 10.56 13.29 1.04
C ASP A 46 9.07 13.64 0.85
N THR A 47 8.35 12.88 0.03
CA THR A 47 6.93 13.13 -0.26
C THR A 47 6.05 12.72 0.92
N GLU A 48 5.63 13.70 1.74
CA GLU A 48 4.79 13.51 2.95
C GLU A 48 3.54 12.66 2.70
N PHE A 49 2.84 12.92 1.60
CA PHE A 49 1.64 12.15 1.22
C PHE A 49 1.89 10.64 1.08
N PHE A 50 3.09 10.23 0.63
CA PHE A 50 3.40 8.82 0.49
C PHE A 50 3.74 8.16 1.83
N ALA A 51 4.37 8.91 2.73
CA ALA A 51 4.58 8.48 4.12
C ALA A 51 3.23 8.24 4.82
N ASP A 52 2.26 9.15 4.64
CA ASP A 52 0.92 9.01 5.22
C ASP A 52 0.18 7.77 4.72
N ILE A 53 0.22 7.51 3.40
CA ILE A 53 -0.39 6.30 2.81
C ILE A 53 0.25 5.03 3.38
N ARG A 54 1.58 5.00 3.47
CA ARG A 54 2.33 3.84 4.00
C ARG A 54 1.96 3.56 5.44
N GLN A 55 1.96 4.59 6.28
CA GLN A 55 1.60 4.53 7.69
C GLN A 55 0.17 3.98 7.86
N ALA A 56 -0.80 4.63 7.20
CA ALA A 56 -2.21 4.26 7.30
C ALA A 56 -2.47 2.82 6.79
N TRP A 57 -1.82 2.42 5.69
CA TRP A 57 -1.95 1.07 5.15
C TRP A 57 -1.35 0.02 6.08
N ALA A 58 -0.16 0.27 6.64
CA ALA A 58 0.51 -0.65 7.55
C ALA A 58 -0.33 -0.90 8.83
N GLU A 59 -0.89 0.16 9.42
CA GLU A 59 -1.77 0.07 10.58
C GLU A 59 -3.03 -0.76 10.27
N LYS A 60 -3.71 -0.46 9.17
CA LYS A 60 -4.94 -1.16 8.75
C LYS A 60 -4.67 -2.63 8.41
N LEU A 61 -3.54 -2.94 7.81
CA LEU A 61 -3.14 -4.31 7.51
C LEU A 61 -2.85 -5.10 8.80
N ALA A 62 -2.15 -4.49 9.76
CA ALA A 62 -1.89 -5.12 11.06
C ALA A 62 -3.19 -5.38 11.84
N GLU A 63 -4.08 -4.39 11.90
CA GLU A 63 -5.43 -4.56 12.48
C GLU A 63 -6.18 -5.71 11.80
N ALA A 64 -6.21 -5.75 10.46
CA ALA A 64 -6.89 -6.80 9.71
C ALA A 64 -6.35 -8.19 10.05
N VAL A 65 -5.03 -8.35 10.17
CA VAL A 65 -4.40 -9.62 10.58
C VAL A 65 -4.87 -10.04 11.98
N HIS A 66 -4.99 -9.11 12.92
CA HIS A 66 -5.48 -9.41 14.28
C HIS A 66 -6.97 -9.81 14.33
N THR A 67 -7.76 -9.48 13.31
CA THR A 67 -9.17 -9.89 13.23
C THR A 67 -9.38 -11.28 12.61
N LEU A 68 -8.32 -11.90 12.09
CA LEU A 68 -8.41 -13.23 11.51
C LEU A 68 -8.75 -14.27 12.59
N PRO A 69 -9.51 -15.33 12.23
CA PRO A 69 -9.82 -16.38 13.19
C PRO A 69 -8.53 -17.03 13.71
N PRO A 70 -8.48 -17.36 15.02
CA PRO A 70 -7.32 -18.02 15.59
C PRO A 70 -7.13 -19.40 14.95
N PHE A 71 -5.89 -19.86 14.91
CA PHE A 71 -5.63 -21.22 14.43
C PHE A 71 -6.21 -22.27 15.40
N PRO A 72 -6.59 -23.47 14.92
CA PRO A 72 -7.16 -24.51 15.78
C PRO A 72 -6.29 -24.90 16.99
N TRP A 73 -4.97 -24.73 16.89
CA TRP A 73 -4.03 -25.03 17.98
C TRP A 73 -3.91 -23.92 19.04
N GLU A 74 -4.34 -22.70 18.76
CA GLU A 74 -4.31 -21.59 19.72
C GLU A 74 -5.36 -21.78 20.83
N THR A 75 -6.51 -22.36 20.48
CA THR A 75 -7.59 -22.65 21.44
C THR A 75 -7.26 -23.86 22.33
N ALA A 76 -6.41 -24.78 21.86
CA ALA A 76 -6.04 -25.99 22.60
C ALA A 76 -5.14 -25.73 23.81
N THR A 77 -4.47 -24.57 23.87
CA THR A 77 -3.52 -24.23 24.94
C THR A 77 -4.19 -23.64 26.20
N ASN A 78 -5.49 -23.38 26.18
CA ASN A 78 -6.21 -22.72 27.29
C ASN A 78 -6.89 -23.70 28.29
N ASN A 79 -6.64 -25.02 28.16
CA ASN A 79 -7.21 -26.08 29.00
C ASN A 79 -6.13 -27.01 29.59
N ALA A 80 -5.05 -26.45 30.13
CA ALA A 80 -4.04 -27.18 30.90
C ALA A 80 -3.68 -26.43 32.19
#